data_AF-A0A1G8KTL7-F1
#
_entry.id   AF-A0A1G8KTL7-F1
#
_cell.length_a   1.000
_cell.length_b   1.000
_cell.length_c   1.000
_cell.angle_alpha   90.00
_cell.angle_beta   90.00
_cell.angle_gamma   90.00
#
_symmetry.space_group_name_H-M   'P 1'
#
loop_
_entity.id
_entity.type
_entity.pdbx_description
1 polymer ?
#
loop_
_entity_poly.entity_id
_entity_poly.type
_entity_poly.pdbx_seq_one_letter_code
_entity_poly.pdbx_strand_id
1 'polypeptide(L)'
;MSAQAAEAHGYGYDPEEILSVLPEAHHASFMADYREAMVAAAHETWRYRELQQVLKRWHLRAIMYSRPGHDQRAEEARTGAGGPWLAADEVATPVPGLMLADALTPRQ
;
A
#
# COMPACT_ATOMS: atom_id res chain seq x y z
N MET A 1 12.67 36.28 9.38
CA MET A 1 11.53 35.35 9.35
C MET A 1 11.79 34.35 8.25
N SER A 2 12.33 33.17 8.57
CA SER A 2 12.55 32.11 7.60
C SER A 2 11.34 31.19 7.63
N ALA A 3 10.64 31.04 6.51
CA ALA A 3 9.58 30.06 6.36
C ALA A 3 10.24 28.67 6.28
N GLN A 4 10.32 27.98 7.41
CA GLN A 4 10.68 26.56 7.44
C GLN A 4 9.47 25.79 6.91
N ALA A 5 9.45 25.57 5.60
CA ALA A 5 8.45 24.76 4.93
C ALA A 5 8.52 23.34 5.49
N ALA A 6 7.49 22.97 6.24
CA ALA A 6 7.02 21.62 6.53
C ALA A 6 8.05 20.49 6.35
N GLU A 7 8.76 20.17 7.42
CA GLU A 7 9.26 18.81 7.63
C GLU A 7 8.07 17.88 7.93
N ALA A 8 7.21 17.66 6.94
CA ALA A 8 6.23 16.59 6.99
C ALA A 8 6.94 15.29 6.56
N HIS A 9 7.88 14.82 7.38
CA HIS A 9 8.54 13.53 7.20
C HIS A 9 7.56 12.39 7.54
N GLY A 10 6.62 12.15 6.62
CA GLY A 10 5.91 10.88 6.51
C GLY A 10 6.62 10.03 5.47
N TYR A 11 7.74 9.40 5.86
CA TYR A 11 8.52 8.50 5.01
C TYR A 11 7.60 7.59 4.18
N GLY A 12 7.68 7.69 2.86
CA GLY A 12 6.95 6.84 1.91
C GLY A 12 5.76 7.45 1.19
N TYR A 13 5.22 8.60 1.63
CA TYR A 13 4.10 9.25 0.92
C TYR A 13 4.53 10.38 -0.02
N ASP A 14 5.83 10.63 -0.15
CA ASP A 14 6.37 11.55 -1.13
C ASP A 14 6.17 10.98 -2.56
N PRO A 15 5.58 11.75 -3.49
CA PRO A 15 5.42 11.32 -4.88
C PRO A 15 6.73 10.87 -5.56
N GLU A 16 7.86 11.51 -5.26
CA GLU A 16 9.16 11.15 -5.83
C GLU A 16 9.65 9.81 -5.28
N GLU A 17 9.51 9.58 -3.97
CA GLU A 17 9.82 8.29 -3.34
C GLU A 17 8.96 7.17 -3.92
N ILE A 18 7.65 7.41 -4.09
CA ILE A 18 6.73 6.46 -4.72
C ILE A 18 7.17 6.13 -6.15
N LEU A 19 7.50 7.13 -6.97
CA LEU A 19 7.97 6.93 -8.35
C LEU A 19 9.28 6.13 -8.42
N SER A 20 10.18 6.35 -7.47
CA SER A 20 11.48 5.65 -7.44
C SER A 20 11.35 4.14 -7.21
N VAL A 21 10.30 3.70 -6.52
CA VAL A 21 10.05 2.29 -6.18
C VAL A 21 9.04 1.65 -7.13
N LEU A 22 8.09 2.43 -7.65
CA LEU A 22 7.03 1.95 -8.51
C LEU A 22 7.59 1.49 -9.87
N PRO A 23 7.22 0.30 -10.39
CA PRO A 23 7.60 -0.10 -11.75
C PRO A 23 7.07 0.87 -12.81
N GLU A 24 7.86 1.11 -13.86
CA GLU A 24 7.60 2.11 -14.90
C GLU A 24 6.21 1.96 -15.57
N ALA A 25 5.74 0.72 -15.73
CA ALA A 25 4.41 0.40 -16.27
C ALA A 25 3.26 1.06 -15.50
N HIS A 26 3.46 1.41 -14.23
CA HIS A 26 2.44 2.02 -13.37
C HIS A 26 2.63 3.53 -13.16
N HIS A 27 3.72 4.13 -13.66
CA HIS A 27 4.01 5.56 -13.49
C HIS A 27 2.91 6.44 -14.07
N ALA A 28 2.43 6.13 -15.28
CA ALA A 28 1.40 6.92 -15.95
C ALA A 28 0.08 6.95 -15.14
N SER A 29 -0.32 5.81 -14.58
CA SER A 29 -1.51 5.68 -13.74
C SER A 29 -1.35 6.44 -12.42
N PHE A 30 -0.20 6.31 -11.76
CA PHE A 30 0.08 7.08 -10.55
C PHE A 30 -0.02 8.59 -10.80
N MET A 31 0.61 9.07 -11.88
CA MET A 31 0.62 10.49 -12.22
C MET A 31 -0.76 11.02 -12.62
N ALA A 32 -1.63 10.19 -13.21
CA ALA A 32 -3.01 10.56 -13.49
C ALA A 32 -3.80 10.78 -12.19
N ASP A 33 -3.81 9.80 -11.29
CA ASP A 33 -4.51 9.87 -10.00
C ASP A 33 -3.97 11.02 -9.12
N TYR A 34 -2.64 11.18 -9.08
CA TYR A 34 -1.99 12.22 -8.30
C TYR A 34 -2.37 13.62 -8.80
N ARG A 35 -2.35 13.86 -10.11
CA ARG A 35 -2.74 15.15 -10.69
C ARG A 35 -4.21 15.47 -10.44
N GLU A 36 -5.09 14.50 -10.62
CA GLU A 36 -6.52 14.68 -10.34
C GLU A 36 -6.74 15.09 -8.88
N ALA A 37 -6.10 14.39 -7.94
CA ALA A 37 -6.20 14.69 -6.52
C ALA A 37 -5.55 16.02 -6.11
N MET A 38 -4.46 16.42 -6.78
CA MET A 38 -3.84 17.73 -6.59
C MET A 38 -4.75 18.87 -7.06
N VAL A 39 -5.35 18.74 -8.24
CA VAL A 39 -6.33 19.72 -8.75
C VAL A 39 -7.52 19.80 -7.80
N ALA A 40 -8.03 18.66 -7.34
CA ALA A 40 -9.08 18.58 -6.34
C ALA A 40 -8.75 19.34 -5.04
N ALA A 41 -7.59 19.05 -4.45
CA ALA A 41 -7.12 19.65 -3.20
C ALA A 41 -6.85 21.16 -3.32
N ALA A 42 -6.49 21.66 -4.50
CA ALA A 42 -6.27 23.09 -4.74
C ALA A 42 -7.54 23.93 -4.59
N HIS A 43 -8.73 23.35 -4.81
CA HIS A 43 -9.99 24.07 -4.71
C HIS A 43 -10.52 24.13 -3.27
N GLU A 44 -10.30 23.07 -2.48
CA GLU A 44 -10.89 22.95 -1.14
C GLU A 44 -9.95 22.20 -0.18
N THR A 45 -9.65 22.79 0.97
CA THR A 45 -8.67 22.27 1.92
C THR A 45 -9.05 20.90 2.51
N TRP A 46 -10.34 20.58 2.63
CA TRP A 46 -10.79 19.26 3.10
C TRP A 46 -10.44 18.13 2.11
N ARG A 47 -10.28 18.44 0.82
CA ARG A 47 -9.88 17.51 -0.23
C ARG A 47 -8.39 17.16 -0.18
N TYR A 48 -7.61 17.85 0.65
CA TYR A 48 -6.25 17.41 1.00
C TYR A 48 -6.23 15.98 1.57
N ARG A 49 -7.30 15.58 2.29
CA ARG A 49 -7.42 14.21 2.78
C ARG A 49 -7.53 13.20 1.62
N GLU A 50 -8.18 13.55 0.52
CA GLU A 50 -8.30 12.69 -0.66
C GLU A 50 -6.93 12.47 -1.31
N LEU A 51 -6.14 13.54 -1.45
CA LEU A 51 -4.75 13.46 -1.90
C LEU A 51 -3.91 12.53 -1.02
N GLN A 52 -4.01 12.67 0.31
CA GLN A 52 -3.31 11.78 1.24
C GLN A 52 -3.71 10.31 1.08
N GLN A 53 -4.99 10.03 0.78
CA GLN A 53 -5.44 8.66 0.50
C GLN A 53 -4.91 8.12 -0.83
N VAL A 54 -4.77 8.97 -1.86
CA VAL A 54 -4.15 8.60 -3.13
C VAL A 54 -2.68 8.20 -2.90
N LEU A 55 -1.91 9.06 -2.23
CA LEU A 55 -0.51 8.80 -1.94
C LEU A 55 -0.33 7.52 -1.11
N LYS A 56 -1.17 7.32 -0.09
CA LYS A 56 -1.14 6.09 0.72
C LYS A 56 -1.39 4.83 -0.09
N ARG A 57 -2.39 4.83 -0.99
CA ARG A 57 -2.68 3.67 -1.84
C ARG A 57 -1.52 3.36 -2.78
N TRP A 58 -0.93 4.40 -3.37
CA TRP A 58 0.16 4.22 -4.32
C TRP A 58 1.47 3.79 -3.66
N HIS A 59 1.75 4.24 -2.44
CA HIS A 59 2.87 3.73 -1.64
C HIS A 59 2.75 2.21 -1.40
N LEU A 60 1.56 1.74 -0.99
CA LEU A 60 1.32 0.31 -0.78
C LEU A 60 1.45 -0.50 -2.08
N ARG A 61 0.96 0.04 -3.20
CA ARG A 61 1.14 -0.56 -4.53
C ARG A 61 2.61 -0.63 -4.93
N ALA A 62 3.38 0.43 -4.73
CA ALA A 62 4.81 0.44 -5.03
C ALA A 62 5.57 -0.63 -4.25
N ILE A 63 5.27 -0.80 -2.96
CA ILE A 63 5.83 -1.89 -2.14
C ILE A 63 5.44 -3.27 -2.69
N MET A 64 4.19 -3.43 -3.14
CA MET A 64 3.69 -4.71 -3.62
C MET A 64 4.27 -5.07 -5.01
N TYR A 65 4.24 -4.11 -5.94
CA TYR A 65 4.65 -4.29 -7.34
C TYR A 65 6.15 -4.41 -7.50
N SER A 66 6.95 -3.79 -6.62
CA SER A 66 8.41 -3.94 -6.64
C SER A 66 8.90 -5.25 -6.04
N ARG A 67 8.03 -6.07 -5.43
CA ARG A 67 8.43 -7.37 -4.88
C ARG A 67 8.82 -8.33 -6.01
N PRO A 68 9.99 -8.99 -5.92
CA PRO A 68 10.36 -10.06 -6.85
C PRO A 68 9.26 -11.12 -6.97
N GLY A 69 8.98 -11.53 -8.21
CA GLY A 69 7.94 -12.51 -8.51
C GLY A 69 6.51 -12.04 -8.23
N HIS A 70 6.27 -10.74 -7.99
CA HIS A 70 4.91 -10.20 -7.91
C HIS A 70 4.13 -10.46 -9.20
N ASP A 71 4.70 -10.09 -10.35
CA ASP A 71 4.00 -10.18 -11.63
C ASP A 71 3.73 -11.63 -12.05
N GLN A 72 4.69 -12.52 -11.77
CA GLN A 72 4.53 -13.95 -11.96
C GLN A 72 3.40 -14.51 -11.09
N ARG A 73 3.39 -14.21 -9.78
CA ARG A 73 2.31 -14.65 -8.88
C ARG A 73 0.96 -14.05 -9.25
N ALA A 74 0.95 -12.81 -9.73
CA ALA A 74 -0.27 -12.18 -10.21
C ALA A 74 -0.79 -12.86 -11.49
N GLU A 75 0.10 -13.26 -12.39
CA GLU A 75 -0.26 -14.02 -13.59
C GLU A 75 -0.72 -15.44 -13.27
N GLU A 76 -0.01 -16.14 -12.38
CA GLU A 76 -0.38 -17.46 -11.86
C GLU A 76 -1.76 -17.44 -11.19
N ALA A 77 -2.07 -16.39 -10.43
CA ALA A 77 -3.40 -16.18 -9.84
C ALA A 77 -4.46 -15.90 -10.91
N ARG A 78 -4.17 -15.07 -11.93
CA ARG A 78 -5.10 -14.78 -13.03
C ARG A 78 -5.42 -16.01 -13.88
N THR A 79 -4.42 -16.86 -14.12
CA THR A 79 -4.52 -18.03 -14.99
C THR A 79 -4.88 -19.32 -14.25
N GLY A 80 -4.90 -19.29 -12.92
CA GLY A 80 -5.09 -20.48 -12.08
C GLY A 80 -3.89 -21.44 -12.11
N ALA A 81 -2.72 -20.99 -12.58
CA ALA A 81 -1.50 -21.79 -12.70
C ALA A 81 -0.70 -21.86 -11.38
N GLY A 82 -1.08 -21.11 -10.34
CA GLY A 82 -0.35 -21.00 -9.07
C GLY A 82 -0.51 -22.15 -8.06
N GLY A 83 -1.10 -23.28 -8.48
CA GLY A 83 -1.40 -24.41 -7.61
C GLY A 83 -2.85 -24.46 -7.11
N PRO A 84 -3.19 -25.40 -6.21
CA PRO A 84 -4.55 -25.54 -5.69
C PRO A 84 -5.00 -24.26 -5.00
N TRP A 85 -6.18 -23.75 -5.37
CA TRP A 85 -6.83 -22.68 -4.62
C TRP A 85 -7.17 -23.19 -3.22
N LEU A 86 -6.45 -22.73 -2.20
CA LEU A 86 -6.82 -22.98 -0.81
C LEU A 86 -8.01 -22.10 -0.45
N ALA A 87 -9.00 -22.69 0.22
CA ALA A 87 -10.11 -21.93 0.75
C ALA A 87 -9.60 -20.95 1.82
N ALA A 88 -10.25 -19.79 1.96
CA ALA A 88 -9.75 -18.70 2.81
C ALA A 88 -9.62 -19.11 4.30
N ASP A 89 -10.37 -20.10 4.74
CA ASP A 89 -10.31 -20.71 6.08
C ASP A 89 -9.12 -21.67 6.26
N GLU A 90 -8.52 -22.16 5.18
CA GLU A 90 -7.36 -23.06 5.19
C GLU A 90 -6.00 -22.31 5.19
N VAL A 91 -6.00 -21.03 4.79
CA VAL A 91 -4.79 -20.16 4.73
C VAL A 91 -4.33 -19.67 6.11
N ALA A 92 -5.08 -19.97 7.18
CA ALA A 92 -4.70 -19.63 8.56
C ALA A 92 -3.57 -20.53 9.07
N THR A 93 -2.37 -20.44 8.50
CA THR A 93 -1.17 -20.94 9.17
C THR A 93 -0.78 -19.89 10.24
N PRO A 94 -0.92 -20.18 11.54
CA PRO A 94 -0.41 -19.26 12.56
C PRO A 94 1.10 -19.14 12.36
N VAL A 95 1.59 -17.91 12.27
CA VAL A 95 3.03 -17.62 12.23
C VAL A 95 3.63 -18.17 13.53
N PRO A 96 4.47 -19.22 13.50
CA PRO A 96 5.05 -19.77 14.72
C PRO A 96 6.03 -18.73 15.27
N GLY A 97 5.65 -18.05 16.36
CA GLY A 97 6.43 -16.96 16.96
C GLY A 97 5.59 -15.85 17.61
N LEU A 98 4.32 -15.71 17.22
CA LEU A 98 3.33 -14.90 17.96
C LEU A 98 2.51 -15.80 18.89
N MET A 99 3.19 -16.42 19.86
CA MET A 99 2.47 -16.92 21.03
C MET A 99 1.92 -15.70 21.78
N LEU A 100 0.61 -15.43 21.63
CA LEU A 100 -0.17 -14.76 22.66
C LEU A 100 -0.21 -15.71 23.87
N ALA A 101 0.87 -15.71 24.64
CA ALA A 101 0.78 -16.00 26.05
C ALA A 101 -0.01 -14.85 26.68
N ASP A 102 -1.32 -15.00 26.82
CA ASP A 102 -1.91 -14.97 28.15
C ASP A 102 -3.40 -15.30 28.18
N ALA A 103 -3.72 -16.18 29.14
CA ALA A 103 -4.91 -16.25 29.97
C ALA A 103 -6.30 -16.10 29.34
N LEU A 104 -7.04 -17.21 29.33
CA LEU A 104 -8.44 -17.26 29.78
C LEU A 104 -8.72 -18.66 30.36
N THR A 105 -8.25 -18.87 31.59
CA THR A 105 -8.76 -19.95 32.45
C THR A 105 -10.18 -19.57 32.88
N PRO A 106 -11.20 -20.42 32.67
CA PRO A 106 -12.53 -20.16 33.20
C PRO A 106 -12.50 -20.40 34.72
N ARG A 107 -12.76 -19.34 35.49
CA ARG A 107 -13.02 -19.46 36.91
C ARG A 107 -14.48 -19.89 37.09
N GLN A 108 -14.66 -21.00 37.80
CA GLN A 108 -15.93 -21.51 38.33
C GLN A 108 -16.67 -20.46 39.16
#